data_AF-A0A2V5KKI4-F1
#
_entry.id   AF-A0A2V5KKI4-F1
#
_cell.length_a   1.000
_cell.length_b   1.000
_cell.length_c   1.000
_cell.angle_alpha   90.00
_cell.angle_beta   90.00
_cell.angle_gamma   90.00
#
_symmetry.space_group_name_H-M   'P 1'
#
loop_
_entity.id
_entity.type
_entity.pdbx_description
1 polymer ?
#
loop_
_entity_poly.entity_id
_entity_poly.type
_entity_poly.pdbx_seq_one_letter_code
_entity_poly.pdbx_strand_id
1 'polypeptide(L)'
;MNPPPLPVRKRFPWILYWTVLALIILVALAPMGSIVACGLIANANGCKVDEGSVHPCIINGQDYGHLLYTLGVLGWLMLVTLPGGLFAFVIWLIILILHKEAWRKRVAAGLIRC
;
A
#
# COMPACT_ATOMS: atom_id res chain seq x y z
N MET A 1 9.81 -42.30 -31.01
CA MET A 1 10.80 -41.39 -30.39
C MET A 1 10.04 -40.22 -29.79
N ASN A 2 10.01 -40.10 -28.46
CA ASN A 2 9.40 -38.92 -27.83
C ASN A 2 10.40 -37.75 -27.89
N PRO A 3 9.95 -36.53 -28.21
CA PRO A 3 10.83 -35.37 -28.17
C PRO A 3 11.28 -35.10 -26.73
N PRO A 4 12.51 -34.57 -26.54
CA PRO A 4 12.99 -34.18 -25.22
C PRO A 4 12.09 -33.08 -24.62
N PRO A 5 11.85 -33.08 -23.28
CA PRO A 5 11.02 -32.07 -22.63
C PRO A 5 11.64 -30.68 -22.81
N LEU A 6 10.84 -29.74 -23.32
CA LEU A 6 11.28 -28.36 -23.55
C LEU A 6 11.62 -27.67 -22.20
N PRO A 7 12.67 -26.84 -22.15
CA PRO A 7 13.02 -26.09 -20.95
C PRO A 7 11.88 -25.11 -20.62
N VAL A 8 11.18 -25.37 -19.53
CA VAL A 8 10.17 -24.44 -18.99
C VAL A 8 10.89 -23.16 -18.56
N ARG A 9 10.89 -22.14 -19.44
CA ARG A 9 11.38 -20.81 -19.13
C ARG A 9 10.48 -20.19 -18.06
N LYS A 10 10.74 -20.50 -16.78
CA LYS A 10 10.05 -19.83 -15.68
C LYS A 10 10.39 -18.33 -15.78
N ARG A 11 9.41 -17.49 -16.10
CA ARG A 11 9.57 -16.04 -16.06
C ARG A 11 9.58 -15.63 -14.58
N PHE A 12 10.52 -14.78 -14.18
CA PHE A 12 10.51 -14.23 -12.83
C PHE A 12 9.15 -13.58 -12.55
N PRO A 13 8.49 -13.86 -11.42
CA PRO A 13 7.11 -13.45 -11.16
C PRO A 13 7.02 -11.98 -10.75
N TRP A 14 7.50 -11.08 -11.61
CA TRP A 14 7.53 -9.63 -11.39
C TRP A 14 6.14 -9.06 -11.08
N ILE A 15 5.10 -9.61 -11.69
CA ILE A 15 3.71 -9.16 -11.48
C ILE A 15 3.33 -9.26 -10.01
N LEU A 16 3.67 -10.37 -9.33
CA LEU A 16 3.36 -10.56 -7.91
C LEU A 16 4.08 -9.54 -7.02
N TYR A 17 5.33 -9.22 -7.34
CA TYR A 17 6.09 -8.21 -6.60
C TYR A 17 5.46 -6.82 -6.76
N TRP A 18 5.06 -6.43 -7.98
CA TRP A 18 4.37 -5.16 -8.23
C TRP A 18 3.01 -5.09 -7.54
N THR A 19 2.22 -6.17 -7.54
CA THR A 19 0.91 -6.19 -6.86
C THR A 19 1.07 -6.03 -5.36
N VAL A 20 2.07 -6.69 -4.75
CA VAL A 20 2.33 -6.54 -3.30
C VAL A 20 2.80 -5.13 -2.97
N LEU A 21 3.66 -4.54 -3.81
CA LEU A 21 4.10 -3.15 -3.62
C LEU A 21 2.93 -2.17 -3.68
N ALA A 22 2.03 -2.33 -4.66
CA ALA A 22 0.84 -1.50 -4.78
C ALA A 22 -0.06 -1.62 -3.55
N LEU A 23 -0.24 -2.83 -3.02
CA LEU A 23 -1.01 -3.06 -1.79
C LEU A 23 -0.39 -2.34 -0.58
N ILE A 24 0.94 -2.44 -0.40
CA ILE A 24 1.64 -1.79 0.71
C ILE A 24 1.44 -0.27 0.64
N ILE A 25 1.62 0.33 -0.54
CA ILE A 25 1.45 1.78 -0.73
C ILE A 25 0.00 2.19 -0.46
N LEU A 26 -0.96 1.43 -0.99
CA LEU A 26 -2.39 1.75 -0.82
C LEU A 26 -2.79 1.71 0.66
N VAL A 27 -2.38 0.68 1.40
CA VAL A 27 -2.67 0.55 2.83
C VAL A 27 -1.97 1.61 3.66
N ALA A 28 -0.70 1.92 3.35
CA ALA A 28 0.07 2.93 4.08
C ALA A 28 -0.53 4.35 3.90
N LEU A 29 -0.97 4.69 2.68
CA LEU A 29 -1.45 6.02 2.32
C LEU A 29 -2.97 6.20 2.50
N ALA A 30 -3.77 5.14 2.61
CA ALA A 30 -5.22 5.24 2.78
C ALA A 30 -5.66 6.18 3.92
N PRO A 31 -5.12 6.05 5.17
CA PRO A 31 -5.53 6.92 6.26
C PRO A 31 -5.03 8.36 6.09
N MET A 32 -3.92 8.57 5.37
CA MET A 32 -3.48 9.92 4.98
C MET A 32 -4.49 10.58 4.04
N GLY A 33 -5.02 9.83 3.07
CA GLY A 33 -6.10 10.33 2.20
C GLY A 33 -7.36 10.70 2.97
N SER A 34 -7.72 9.93 4.00
CA SER A 34 -8.87 10.18 4.86
C SER A 34 -8.79 11.53 5.58
N ILE A 35 -7.67 11.81 6.25
CA ILE A 35 -7.52 13.05 7.02
C ILE A 35 -7.36 14.27 6.12
N VAL A 36 -6.70 14.12 4.96
CA VAL A 36 -6.61 15.19 3.95
C VAL A 36 -8.00 15.53 3.41
N ALA A 37 -8.81 14.53 3.06
CA ALA A 37 -10.18 14.75 2.60
C ALA A 37 -11.03 15.45 3.68
N CYS A 38 -10.89 15.05 4.95
CA CYS A 38 -11.56 15.71 6.07
C CYS A 38 -11.19 17.20 6.16
N GLY A 39 -9.90 17.52 6.16
CA GLY A 39 -9.42 18.90 6.24
C GLY A 39 -9.86 19.75 5.04
N LEU A 40 -9.84 19.19 3.83
CA LEU A 40 -10.30 19.88 2.63
C LEU A 40 -11.79 20.22 2.68
N ILE A 41 -12.64 19.27 3.07
CA ILE A 41 -14.08 19.48 3.17
C ILE A 41 -14.42 20.46 4.29
N ALA A 42 -13.78 20.32 5.45
CA ALA A 42 -13.98 21.20 6.60
C ALA A 42 -13.57 22.64 6.28
N ASN A 43 -12.38 22.83 5.71
CA ASN A 43 -11.86 24.15 5.36
C ASN A 43 -12.67 24.82 4.24
N ALA A 44 -13.14 24.05 3.25
CA ALA A 44 -13.97 24.58 2.17
C ALA A 44 -15.36 25.08 2.64
N ASN A 45 -15.90 24.51 3.72
CA ASN A 45 -17.22 24.83 4.25
C ASN A 45 -17.18 25.63 5.57
N GLY A 46 -16.00 25.95 6.09
CA GLY A 46 -15.82 26.63 7.37
C GLY A 46 -16.29 25.81 8.58
N CYS A 47 -16.33 24.48 8.45
CA CYS A 47 -16.80 23.60 9.51
C CYS A 47 -15.70 23.32 10.53
N LYS A 48 -16.09 23.28 11.81
CA LYS A 48 -15.21 22.88 12.90
C LYS A 48 -15.12 21.36 12.98
N VAL A 49 -13.91 20.83 13.07
CA VAL A 49 -13.65 19.39 13.28
C VAL A 49 -12.72 19.24 14.47
N ASP A 50 -13.19 18.53 15.49
CA ASP A 50 -12.41 18.17 16.67
C ASP A 50 -12.34 16.64 16.77
N GLU A 51 -11.25 16.12 17.34
CA GLU A 51 -11.05 14.68 17.54
C GLU A 51 -11.79 14.14 18.79
N GLY A 52 -12.21 15.05 19.68
CA GLY A 52 -12.88 14.71 20.94
C GLY A 52 -14.41 14.75 20.90
N SER A 53 -15.01 15.34 19.85
CA SER A 53 -16.46 15.47 19.73
C SER A 53 -16.91 15.67 18.30
N VAL A 54 -18.11 15.16 17.98
CA VAL A 54 -18.78 15.41 16.71
C VAL A 54 -19.37 16.82 16.72
N HIS A 55 -19.06 17.60 15.68
CA HIS A 55 -19.68 18.91 15.44
C HIS A 55 -20.55 18.87 14.19
N PRO A 56 -21.80 19.37 14.25
CA PRO A 56 -22.68 19.40 13.09
C PRO A 56 -22.07 20.29 11.99
N CYS A 57 -22.07 19.78 10.76
CA CYS A 57 -21.57 20.49 9.59
C CYS A 57 -22.59 20.33 8.47
N ILE A 58 -23.45 21.35 8.30
CA ILE A 58 -24.54 21.32 7.33
C ILE A 58 -24.02 21.81 5.98
N ILE A 59 -23.86 20.89 5.03
CA ILE A 59 -23.50 21.19 3.64
C ILE A 59 -24.73 20.87 2.78
N ASN A 60 -25.26 21.88 2.09
CA ASN A 60 -26.44 21.72 1.24
C ASN A 60 -27.66 21.09 1.96
N GLY A 61 -27.85 21.41 3.23
CA GLY A 61 -28.97 20.88 4.05
C GLY A 61 -28.80 19.45 4.58
N GLN A 62 -27.64 18.82 4.40
CA GLN A 62 -27.30 17.51 4.97
C GLN A 62 -26.18 17.65 6.00
N ASP A 63 -26.27 16.91 7.12
CA ASP A 63 -25.24 16.92 8.16
C ASP A 63 -24.12 15.93 7.86
N TYR A 64 -22.92 16.48 7.62
CA TYR A 64 -21.69 15.73 7.38
C TYR A 64 -20.78 15.66 8.61
N GLY A 65 -21.22 16.19 9.77
CA GLY A 65 -20.42 16.25 10.99
C GLY A 65 -19.87 14.88 11.41
N HIS A 66 -20.71 13.85 11.40
CA HIS A 66 -20.29 12.48 11.75
C HIS A 66 -19.32 11.88 10.73
N LEU A 67 -19.49 12.19 9.44
CA LEU A 67 -18.57 11.74 8.39
C LEU A 67 -17.19 12.37 8.58
N LEU A 68 -17.12 13.69 8.78
CA LEU A 68 -15.89 14.43 9.02
C LEU A 68 -15.16 13.93 10.27
N TYR A 69 -15.91 13.68 11.35
CA TYR A 69 -15.36 13.08 12.57
C TYR A 69 -14.74 11.71 12.28
N THR A 70 -15.47 10.83 11.59
CA THR A 70 -14.98 9.50 11.24
C THR A 70 -13.72 9.58 10.38
N LEU A 71 -13.70 10.45 9.37
CA LEU A 71 -12.52 10.65 8.51
C LEU A 71 -11.31 11.19 9.27
N GLY A 72 -11.53 12.09 10.24
CA GLY A 72 -10.50 12.61 11.12
C GLY A 72 -9.92 11.53 12.05
N VAL A 73 -10.77 10.77 12.72
CA VAL A 73 -10.35 9.66 13.60
C VAL A 73 -9.66 8.55 12.81
N LEU A 74 -10.13 8.22 11.59
CA LEU A 74 -9.43 7.28 10.70
C LEU A 74 -8.02 7.76 10.33
N GLY A 75 -7.75 9.06 10.38
CA GLY A 75 -6.41 9.62 10.24
C GLY A 75 -5.42 9.07 11.26
N TRP A 76 -5.87 8.73 12.48
CA TRP A 76 -5.01 8.16 13.52
C TRP A 76 -4.39 6.83 13.13
N LEU A 77 -5.04 6.07 12.24
CA LEU A 77 -4.48 4.84 11.71
C LEU A 77 -3.15 5.09 11.00
N MET A 78 -2.88 6.29 10.49
CA MET A 78 -1.61 6.65 9.87
C MET A 78 -0.41 6.45 10.81
N LEU A 79 -0.60 6.62 12.12
CA LEU A 79 0.45 6.41 13.12
C LEU A 79 0.93 4.95 13.16
N VAL A 80 0.08 4.01 12.75
CA VAL A 80 0.39 2.57 12.71
C VAL A 80 0.69 2.13 11.27
N THR A 81 -0.10 2.58 10.30
CA THR A 81 0.04 2.14 8.90
C THR A 81 1.28 2.74 8.23
N LEU A 82 1.75 3.93 8.61
CA LEU A 82 2.99 4.49 8.04
C LEU A 82 4.23 3.70 8.51
N PRO A 83 4.47 3.49 9.83
CA PRO A 83 5.57 2.63 10.27
C PRO A 83 5.41 1.20 9.76
N GLY A 84 4.20 0.62 9.87
CA GLY A 84 3.92 -0.73 9.39
C GLY A 84 4.15 -0.90 7.89
N GLY A 85 3.73 0.08 7.08
CA GLY A 85 3.97 0.13 5.64
C GLY A 85 5.45 0.25 5.29
N LEU A 86 6.21 1.06 6.05
CA LEU A 86 7.67 1.15 5.89
C LEU A 86 8.34 -0.19 6.20
N PHE A 87 7.99 -0.85 7.30
CA PHE A 87 8.52 -2.19 7.62
C PHE A 87 8.17 -3.22 6.55
N ALA A 88 6.92 -3.23 6.09
CA ALA A 88 6.48 -4.12 5.01
C ALA A 88 7.25 -3.87 3.71
N PHE A 89 7.50 -2.60 3.36
CA PHE A 89 8.29 -2.21 2.19
C PHE A 89 9.75 -2.68 2.30
N VAL A 90 10.39 -2.51 3.46
CA VAL A 90 11.76 -2.97 3.71
C VAL A 90 11.85 -4.50 3.57
N ILE A 91 10.93 -5.24 4.19
CA ILE A 91 10.87 -6.71 4.09
C ILE A 91 10.68 -7.14 2.63
N TRP A 92 9.76 -6.49 1.91
CA TRP A 92 9.53 -6.75 0.49
C TRP A 92 10.79 -6.52 -0.35
N LEU A 93 11.53 -5.43 -0.11
CA LEU A 93 12.79 -5.14 -0.78
C LEU A 93 13.84 -6.22 -0.52
N ILE A 94 14.01 -6.64 0.74
CA ILE A 94 14.96 -7.70 1.11
C ILE A 94 14.60 -9.00 0.36
N ILE A 95 13.34 -9.40 0.37
CA ILE A 95 12.87 -10.61 -0.32
C ILE A 95 13.12 -10.50 -1.84
N LEU A 96 12.86 -9.34 -2.44
CA LEU A 96 13.10 -9.12 -3.87
C LEU A 96 14.58 -9.26 -4.22
N ILE A 97 15.47 -8.66 -3.42
CA ILE A 97 16.93 -8.74 -3.61
C ILE A 97 17.40 -10.19 -3.46
N LEU A 98 17.05 -10.86 -2.37
CA LEU A 98 17.45 -12.25 -2.11
C LEU A 98 16.96 -13.19 -3.20
N HIS A 99 15.71 -13.05 -3.63
CA HIS A 99 15.14 -13.87 -4.70
C HIS A 99 15.85 -13.60 -6.03
N LYS A 100 16.13 -12.33 -6.37
CA LYS A 100 16.87 -11.95 -7.59
C LYS A 100 18.27 -12.53 -7.59
N GLU A 101 18.98 -12.48 -6.47
CA GLU A 101 20.32 -13.06 -6.33
C GLU A 101 20.31 -14.58 -6.44
N ALA A 102 19.37 -15.26 -5.76
CA ALA A 102 19.20 -16.71 -5.88
C ALA A 102 18.90 -17.12 -7.34
N TRP A 103 18.09 -16.33 -8.04
CA TRP A 103 17.79 -16.54 -9.46
C TRP A 103 19.04 -16.35 -10.34
N ARG A 104 19.82 -15.28 -10.11
CA ARG A 104 21.10 -15.05 -10.81
C ARG A 104 22.08 -16.21 -10.61
N LYS A 105 22.24 -16.69 -9.37
CA LYS A 105 23.14 -17.81 -9.05
C LYS A 105 22.70 -19.10 -9.74
N ARG A 106 21.40 -19.39 -9.80
CA ARG A 106 20.86 -20.57 -10.51
C ARG A 106 21.07 -20.50 -12.02
N VAL A 107 20.88 -19.33 -12.63
CA VAL A 107 21.15 -19.14 -14.07
C VAL A 107 22.64 -19.27 -14.37
N ALA A 108 23.51 -18.69 -13.54
CA ALA A 108 24.97 -18.82 -13.69
C ALA A 108 25.44 -20.28 -13.52
N ALA A 109 24.95 -20.99 -12.50
CA ALA A 109 25.25 -22.42 -12.30
C ALA A 109 24.74 -23.32 -13.44
N GLY A 110 23.69 -22.90 -14.16
CA GLY A 110 23.18 -23.58 -15.36
C GLY A 110 24.03 -23.36 -16.62
N LEU A 111 24.86 -22.31 -16.67
CA LEU A 111 25.80 -22.04 -17.77
C LEU A 111 27.22 -22.58 -17.53
N ILE A 112 27.52 -23.06 -16.32
CA ILE A 112 28.87 -23.57 -15.92
C ILE A 112 29.00 -25.09 -16.15
N ARG A 113 28.04 -25.75 -16.80
CA ARG A 113 28.04 -27.21 -17.06
C ARG A 113 28.22 -27.62 -18.54
N CYS A 114 28.75 -26.74 -19.38
CA CYS A 114 29.17 -27.11 -20.74
C CYS A 114 30.67 -27.41 -20.79
#